data_AF-A0A3D9YP45-F1
#
_entry.id   AF-A0A3D9YP45-F1
#
_cell.length_a   1.000
_cell.length_b   1.000
_cell.length_c   1.000
_cell.angle_alpha   90.00
_cell.angle_beta   90.00
_cell.angle_gamma   90.00
#
_symmetry.space_group_name_H-M   'P 1'
#
loop_
_entity.id
_entity.type
_entity.pdbx_description
1 polymer ?
#
loop_
_entity_poly.entity_id
_entity_poly.type
_entity_poly.pdbx_seq_one_letter_code
_entity_poly.pdbx_strand_id
1 'polypeptide(L)'
;MRFKKFEPTDVQRDVIKRLVLEGVSQVKIAESLNIAKSTLQRYFPNELKSCERPEGRPRWEPTVADRETVTILICAGFKQDSIARRFGISVDTLQLYCADEISNGYDLRRQDAVIALYQKGVGTNAAPNSAAIKEFLRKVDTSPQPIQSSTVRKPMTPGKKEQAIAEAATGAQGTSWHDLLTPAERPN
;
A
#
# COMPACT_ATOMS: atom_id res chain seq x y z
N MET A 1 46.68 29.92 -23.86
CA MET A 1 47.36 29.12 -22.82
C MET A 1 46.41 28.02 -22.36
N ARG A 2 46.78 26.73 -22.48
CA ARG A 2 45.97 25.62 -21.94
C ARG A 2 46.24 25.52 -20.44
N PHE A 3 45.23 25.73 -19.60
CA PHE A 3 45.36 25.48 -18.17
C PHE A 3 45.62 23.98 -17.94
N LYS A 4 46.70 23.67 -17.23
CA LYS A 4 47.05 22.30 -16.85
C LYS A 4 45.90 21.73 -16.01
N LYS A 5 45.40 20.54 -16.35
CA LYS A 5 44.33 19.89 -15.58
C LYS A 5 44.86 19.65 -14.16
N PHE A 6 44.05 19.96 -13.15
CA PHE A 6 44.39 19.69 -11.76
C PHE A 6 44.28 18.19 -11.52
N GLU A 7 45.35 17.60 -10.97
CA GLU A 7 45.43 16.18 -10.62
C GLU A 7 45.52 16.06 -9.09
N PRO A 8 44.46 15.58 -8.42
CA PRO A 8 44.44 15.46 -6.96
C PRO A 8 45.48 14.44 -6.49
N THR A 9 46.35 14.87 -5.58
CA THR A 9 47.41 14.03 -4.98
C THR A 9 46.89 13.30 -3.74
N ASP A 10 47.32 12.06 -3.49
CA ASP A 10 46.87 11.28 -2.33
C ASP A 10 47.23 11.94 -0.98
N VAL A 11 48.38 12.63 -0.92
CA VAL A 11 48.77 13.44 0.25
C VAL A 11 47.76 14.56 0.53
N GLN A 12 47.21 15.21 -0.52
CA GLN A 12 46.18 16.23 -0.35
C GLN A 12 44.89 15.63 0.19
N ARG A 13 44.52 14.41 -0.24
CA ARG A 13 43.33 13.71 0.27
C ARG A 13 43.45 13.45 1.77
N ASP A 14 44.61 13.00 2.24
CA ASP A 14 44.80 12.69 3.66
C ASP A 14 44.85 13.94 4.54
N VAL A 15 45.43 15.03 4.04
CA VAL A 15 45.39 16.33 4.73
C VAL A 15 43.94 16.85 4.82
N ILE A 16 43.16 16.76 3.74
CA ILE A 16 41.76 17.17 3.74
C ILE A 16 40.96 16.35 4.75
N LYS A 17 41.10 15.01 4.77
CA LYS A 17 40.42 14.15 5.74
C LYS A 17 40.71 14.55 7.18
N ARG A 18 41.98 14.87 7.49
CA ARG A 18 42.39 15.31 8.83
C ARG A 18 41.73 16.64 9.21
N LEU A 19 41.81 17.64 8.34
CA LEU A 19 41.25 18.97 8.59
C LEU A 19 39.71 18.95 8.67
N VAL A 20 39.07 18.05 7.91
CA VAL A 20 37.63 17.79 7.97
C VAL A 20 37.25 17.19 9.33
N LEU A 21 38.01 16.21 9.82
CA LEU A 21 37.80 15.60 11.13
C LEU A 21 37.96 16.63 12.27
N GLU A 22 38.88 17.58 12.11
CA GLU A 22 39.08 18.71 13.03
C GLU A 22 37.97 19.77 12.94
N GLY A 23 37.01 19.64 12.03
CA GLY A 23 35.88 20.56 11.87
C GLY A 23 36.26 21.89 11.22
N VAL A 24 37.38 21.96 10.51
CA VAL A 24 37.84 23.18 9.84
C VAL A 24 36.91 23.49 8.65
N SER A 25 36.51 24.76 8.53
CA SER A 25 35.66 25.21 7.42
C SER A 25 36.31 24.98 6.05
N GLN A 26 35.52 24.64 5.03
CA GLN A 26 36.00 24.39 3.66
C GLN A 26 36.84 25.54 3.07
N VAL A 27 36.56 26.79 3.45
CA VAL A 27 37.31 27.98 3.01
C VAL A 27 38.75 27.93 3.52
N LYS A 28 38.92 27.68 4.82
CA LYS A 28 40.26 27.53 5.45
C LYS A 28 41.02 26.32 4.91
N ILE A 29 40.34 25.22 4.60
CA ILE A 29 40.97 24.04 3.96
C ILE A 29 41.51 24.41 2.58
N ALA A 30 40.70 25.10 1.77
CA ALA A 30 41.09 25.55 0.43
C ALA A 30 42.30 26.50 0.48
N GLU A 31 42.31 27.44 1.42
CA GLU A 31 43.44 28.35 1.69
C GLU A 31 44.71 27.59 2.10
N SER A 32 44.60 26.62 3.02
CA SER A 32 45.74 25.84 3.51
C SER A 32 46.45 25.02 2.42
N LEU A 33 45.70 24.59 1.40
CA LEU A 33 46.24 23.83 0.26
C LEU A 33 46.54 24.72 -0.95
N ASN A 34 46.29 26.03 -0.84
CA ASN A 34 46.40 27.01 -1.93
C ASN A 34 45.62 26.59 -3.20
N ILE A 35 44.40 26.08 -2.99
CA ILE A 35 43.51 25.62 -4.05
C ILE A 35 42.20 26.43 -3.97
N ALA A 36 41.59 26.74 -5.11
CA ALA A 36 40.28 27.39 -5.12
C ALA A 36 39.20 26.48 -4.51
N LYS A 37 38.25 27.05 -3.76
CA LYS A 37 37.11 26.31 -3.17
C LYS A 37 36.35 25.45 -4.20
N SER A 38 36.16 25.96 -5.41
CA SER A 38 35.50 25.23 -6.49
C SER A 38 36.29 24.01 -6.95
N THR A 39 37.62 24.08 -6.97
CA THR A 39 38.51 22.94 -7.26
C THR A 39 38.47 21.92 -6.13
N LEU A 40 38.42 22.36 -4.86
CA LEU A 40 38.26 21.49 -3.71
C LEU A 40 36.96 20.65 -3.83
N GLN A 41 35.83 21.31 -4.11
CA GLN A 41 34.53 20.65 -4.28
C GLN A 41 34.47 19.71 -5.49
N ARG A 42 35.14 20.07 -6.59
CA ARG A 42 35.12 19.29 -7.83
C ARG A 42 35.96 18.01 -7.77
N TYR A 43 37.11 18.06 -7.09
CA TYR A 43 38.09 16.96 -7.11
C TYR A 43 38.12 16.13 -5.82
N PHE A 44 37.58 16.66 -4.72
CA PHE A 44 37.53 15.98 -3.42
C PHE A 44 36.10 15.86 -2.84
N PRO A 45 35.10 15.39 -3.61
CA PRO A 45 33.73 15.31 -3.11
C PRO A 45 33.56 14.25 -2.02
N ASN A 46 34.32 13.16 -2.06
CA ASN A 46 34.17 12.06 -1.10
C ASN A 46 34.73 12.41 0.28
N GLU A 47 35.80 13.21 0.29
CA GLU A 47 36.49 13.69 1.49
C GLU A 47 35.71 14.81 2.19
N LEU A 48 34.82 15.49 1.46
CA LEU A 48 33.94 16.54 1.99
C LEU A 48 32.55 16.04 2.39
N LYS A 49 32.10 14.88 1.90
CA LYS A 49 30.76 14.31 2.17
C LYS A 49 30.50 14.05 3.66
N SER A 50 31.54 13.82 4.46
CA SER A 50 31.43 13.70 5.92
C SER A 50 31.04 15.02 6.62
N CYS A 51 31.12 16.17 5.93
CA CYS A 51 30.69 17.48 6.40
C CYS A 51 29.36 17.96 5.78
N GLU A 52 28.71 17.16 4.94
CA GLU A 52 27.36 17.50 4.47
C GLU A 52 26.39 17.44 5.65
N ARG A 53 25.55 18.47 5.75
CA ARG A 53 24.56 18.62 6.84
C ARG A 53 23.73 17.33 6.86
N PRO A 54 23.55 16.66 8.02
CA PRO A 54 22.75 15.44 8.06
C PRO A 54 21.38 15.73 7.45
N GLU A 55 20.97 14.90 6.49
CA GLU A 55 19.74 15.06 5.72
C GLU A 55 18.53 14.99 6.68
N GLY A 56 18.06 16.14 7.15
CA GLY A 56 16.80 16.28 7.90
C GLY A 56 16.63 15.32 9.09
N ARG A 57 15.38 15.20 9.56
CA ARG A 57 14.99 14.09 10.44
C ARG A 57 15.00 12.81 9.59
N PRO A 58 15.57 11.70 10.06
CA PRO A 58 15.55 10.44 9.33
C PRO A 58 14.12 10.04 9.00
N ARG A 59 13.96 9.41 7.83
CA ARG A 59 12.67 8.93 7.35
C ARG A 59 12.14 7.88 8.34
N TRP A 60 10.85 7.94 8.66
CA TRP A 60 10.23 6.99 9.58
C TRP A 60 10.11 5.61 8.92
N GLU A 61 10.62 4.59 9.60
CA GLU A 61 10.51 3.19 9.19
C GLU A 61 9.83 2.42 10.33
N PRO A 62 8.58 1.95 10.16
CA PRO A 62 7.89 1.24 11.22
C PRO A 62 8.48 -0.15 11.45
N THR A 63 8.73 -0.46 12.72
CA THR A 63 9.13 -1.80 13.16
C THR A 63 7.93 -2.75 13.10
N VAL A 64 8.19 -4.07 13.12
CA VAL A 64 7.11 -5.08 13.22
C VAL A 64 6.22 -4.83 14.45
N ALA A 65 6.80 -4.51 15.60
CA ALA A 65 6.06 -4.20 16.82
C ALA A 65 5.17 -2.94 16.68
N ASP A 66 5.63 -1.94 15.92
CA ASP A 66 4.86 -0.73 15.66
C ASP A 66 3.65 -1.05 14.78
N ARG A 67 3.84 -1.87 13.74
CA ARG A 67 2.76 -2.34 12.85
C ARG A 67 1.70 -3.14 13.61
N GLU A 68 2.13 -4.04 14.50
CA GLU A 68 1.22 -4.77 15.38
C GLU A 68 0.40 -3.82 16.27
N THR A 69 1.07 -2.83 16.85
CA THR A 69 0.42 -1.80 17.68
C THR A 69 -0.62 -1.01 16.89
N VAL A 70 -0.30 -0.60 15.65
CA VAL A 70 -1.25 0.07 14.74
C VAL A 70 -2.45 -0.83 14.49
N THR A 71 -2.24 -2.12 14.22
CA THR A 71 -3.32 -3.07 13.94
C THR A 71 -4.26 -3.21 15.14
N ILE A 72 -3.71 -3.29 16.35
CA ILE A 72 -4.47 -3.38 17.61
C ILE A 72 -5.32 -2.11 17.81
N LEU A 73 -4.74 -0.93 17.58
CA LEU A 73 -5.44 0.35 17.75
C LEU A 73 -6.57 0.53 16.73
N ILE A 74 -6.36 0.10 15.48
CA ILE A 74 -7.41 0.08 14.46
C ILE A 74 -8.53 -0.88 14.84
N CYS A 75 -8.20 -2.08 15.30
CA CYS A 75 -9.20 -3.05 15.77
C CYS A 75 -10.00 -2.51 16.97
N ALA A 76 -9.37 -1.72 17.85
CA ALA A 76 -10.02 -1.06 18.97
C ALA A 76 -10.87 0.17 18.56
N GLY A 77 -10.86 0.57 17.29
CA GLY A 77 -11.68 1.67 16.76
C GLY A 77 -11.07 3.07 16.93
N PHE A 78 -9.76 3.18 17.19
CA PHE A 78 -9.10 4.49 17.25
C PHE A 78 -9.03 5.14 15.86
N LYS A 79 -9.19 6.46 15.81
CA LYS A 79 -9.02 7.25 14.58
C LYS A 79 -7.54 7.31 14.19
N GLN A 80 -7.25 7.32 12.89
CA GLN A 80 -5.88 7.41 12.36
C GLN A 80 -5.12 8.63 12.88
N ASP A 81 -5.80 9.78 13.08
CA ASP A 81 -5.19 10.98 13.67
C ASP A 81 -4.67 10.73 15.10
N SER A 82 -5.44 10.04 15.94
CA SER A 82 -5.02 9.68 17.30
C SER A 82 -3.83 8.70 17.28
N ILE A 83 -3.81 7.78 16.32
CA ILE A 83 -2.72 6.81 16.15
C ILE A 83 -1.45 7.53 15.68
N ALA A 84 -1.56 8.40 14.68
CA ALA A 84 -0.43 9.19 14.17
C ALA A 84 0.19 10.08 15.27
N ARG A 85 -0.65 10.71 16.11
CA ARG A 85 -0.20 11.47 17.30
C ARG A 85 0.57 10.60 18.29
N ARG A 86 0.19 9.33 18.49
CA ARG A 86 0.91 8.40 19.38
C ARG A 86 2.34 8.14 18.91
N PHE A 87 2.55 8.03 17.60
CA PHE A 87 3.87 7.81 17.00
C PHE A 87 4.64 9.11 16.68
N GLY A 88 4.00 10.28 16.84
CA GLY A 88 4.59 11.57 16.51
C GLY A 88 4.83 11.77 15.02
N ILE A 89 3.99 11.15 14.18
CA ILE A 89 4.06 11.22 12.70
C ILE A 89 2.81 11.88 12.13
N SER A 90 2.86 12.22 10.84
CA SER A 90 1.66 12.68 10.12
C SER A 90 0.76 11.50 9.72
N VAL A 91 -0.53 11.78 9.50
CA VAL A 91 -1.49 10.76 9.01
C VAL A 91 -1.07 10.20 7.65
N ASP A 92 -0.58 11.05 6.76
CA ASP A 92 -0.11 10.64 5.44
C ASP A 92 1.08 9.68 5.54
N THR A 93 1.97 9.92 6.50
CA THR A 93 3.08 8.99 6.81
C THR A 93 2.54 7.66 7.31
N LEU A 94 1.56 7.65 8.21
CA LEU A 94 0.94 6.42 8.69
C LEU A 94 0.28 5.63 7.55
N GLN A 95 -0.44 6.31 6.64
CA GLN A 95 -1.07 5.69 5.48
C GLN A 95 -0.06 5.13 4.48
N LEU A 96 1.06 5.83 4.26
CA LEU A 96 2.09 5.39 3.32
C LEU A 96 2.73 4.06 3.74
N TYR A 97 3.02 3.89 5.03
CA TYR A 97 3.77 2.72 5.51
C TYR A 97 2.90 1.60 6.10
N CYS A 98 1.71 1.94 6.61
CA CYS A 98 0.81 1.01 7.30
C CYS A 98 -0.55 0.86 6.59
N ALA A 99 -0.57 0.92 5.26
CA ALA A 99 -1.78 0.83 4.45
C ALA A 99 -2.55 -0.50 4.67
N ASP A 100 -1.81 -1.61 4.77
CA ASP A 100 -2.37 -2.95 4.93
C ASP A 100 -3.02 -3.13 6.31
N GLU A 101 -2.38 -2.62 7.36
CA GLU A 101 -2.87 -2.67 8.74
C GLU A 101 -4.11 -1.79 8.91
N ILE A 102 -4.18 -0.65 8.22
CA ILE A 102 -5.36 0.20 8.23
C ILE A 102 -6.54 -0.46 7.51
N SER A 103 -6.28 -1.09 6.35
CA SER A 103 -7.33 -1.65 5.50
C SER A 103 -7.87 -2.98 6.04
N ASN A 104 -6.96 -3.87 6.44
CA ASN A 104 -7.28 -5.26 6.80
C ASN A 104 -7.16 -5.53 8.30
N GLY A 105 -6.58 -4.61 9.09
CA GLY A 105 -6.23 -4.88 10.48
C GLY A 105 -7.41 -5.18 11.39
N TYR A 106 -8.58 -4.60 11.11
CA TYR A 106 -9.81 -4.93 11.82
C TYR A 106 -10.21 -6.40 11.64
N ASP A 107 -10.24 -6.86 10.39
CA ASP A 107 -10.66 -8.22 10.06
C ASP A 107 -9.65 -9.26 10.53
N LEU A 108 -8.35 -9.00 10.32
CA LEU A 108 -7.28 -9.90 10.75
C LEU A 108 -7.32 -10.13 12.27
N ARG A 109 -7.41 -9.06 13.08
CA ARG A 109 -7.45 -9.20 14.54
C ARG A 109 -8.74 -9.81 15.05
N ARG A 110 -9.86 -9.56 14.35
CA ARG A 110 -11.11 -10.24 14.65
C ARG A 110 -11.02 -11.75 14.38
N GLN A 111 -10.40 -12.15 13.26
CA GLN A 111 -10.15 -13.55 12.95
C GLN A 111 -9.24 -14.21 13.99
N ASP A 112 -8.12 -13.57 14.33
CA ASP A 112 -7.20 -14.03 15.39
C ASP A 112 -7.94 -14.28 16.71
N ALA A 113 -8.82 -13.35 17.11
CA ALA A 113 -9.60 -13.48 18.33
C ALA A 113 -10.58 -14.66 18.29
N VAL A 114 -11.23 -14.91 17.14
CA VAL A 114 -12.12 -16.06 16.94
C VAL A 114 -11.35 -17.37 16.98
N ILE A 115 -10.19 -17.44 16.32
CA ILE A 115 -9.30 -18.61 16.33
C ILE A 115 -8.82 -18.91 17.75
N ALA A 116 -8.36 -17.89 18.48
CA ALA A 116 -7.91 -18.04 19.86
C ALA A 116 -9.03 -18.51 20.79
N LEU A 117 -10.26 -18.03 20.58
CA LEU A 117 -11.44 -18.48 21.34
C LEU A 117 -11.76 -19.95 21.06
N TYR A 118 -11.72 -20.36 19.79
CA TYR A 118 -11.90 -21.75 19.39
C TYR A 118 -10.83 -22.66 19.99
N GLN A 119 -9.56 -22.30 19.87
CA GLN A 119 -8.43 -23.05 20.44
C GLN A 119 -8.55 -23.19 21.97
N LYS A 120 -8.94 -22.12 22.66
CA LYS A 120 -9.23 -22.17 24.11
C LYS A 120 -10.42 -23.07 24.46
N GLY A 121 -11.43 -23.13 23.60
CA GLY A 121 -12.59 -24.00 23.77
C GLY A 121 -12.26 -25.47 23.60
N VAL A 122 -11.53 -25.83 22.52
CA VAL A 122 -11.09 -27.20 22.23
C VAL A 122 -10.13 -27.70 23.31
N GLY A 123 -9.26 -26.83 23.83
CA GLY A 123 -8.28 -27.17 24.85
C GLY A 123 -7.18 -28.07 24.31
N THR A 124 -6.00 -28.04 24.95
CA THR A 124 -4.88 -28.91 24.57
C THR A 124 -4.63 -30.06 25.56
N ASN A 125 -5.04 -29.98 26.83
CA ASN A 125 -4.71 -31.03 27.83
C ASN A 125 -5.65 -31.19 29.05
N ALA A 126 -6.73 -30.41 29.19
CA ALA A 126 -7.72 -30.60 30.27
C ALA A 126 -9.08 -30.13 29.77
N ALA A 127 -10.15 -30.76 30.28
CA ALA A 127 -11.56 -30.69 29.83
C ALA A 127 -11.96 -29.44 29.02
N PRO A 128 -12.74 -29.61 27.93
CA PRO A 128 -13.13 -28.51 27.05
C PRO A 128 -13.75 -27.35 27.82
N ASN A 129 -13.29 -26.12 27.54
CA ASN A 129 -13.80 -24.94 28.20
C ASN A 129 -15.17 -24.57 27.62
N SER A 130 -16.22 -25.10 28.25
CA SER A 130 -17.61 -24.88 27.84
C SER A 130 -18.00 -23.40 27.77
N ALA A 131 -17.39 -22.51 28.56
CA ALA A 131 -17.65 -21.08 28.51
C ALA A 131 -17.09 -20.44 27.22
N ALA A 132 -15.88 -20.82 26.81
CA ALA A 132 -15.29 -20.35 25.56
C ALA A 132 -16.06 -20.87 24.33
N ILE A 133 -16.52 -22.13 24.38
CA ILE A 133 -17.36 -22.73 23.34
C ILE A 133 -18.70 -21.98 23.20
N LYS A 134 -19.37 -21.68 24.32
CA LYS A 134 -20.63 -20.91 24.31
C LYS A 134 -20.45 -19.53 23.69
N GLU A 135 -19.38 -18.81 24.03
CA GLU A 135 -19.12 -17.48 23.45
C GLU A 135 -18.76 -17.54 21.97
N PHE A 136 -18.06 -18.60 21.54
CA PHE A 136 -17.79 -18.83 20.12
C PHE A 136 -19.09 -19.05 19.35
N LEU A 137 -19.97 -19.94 19.82
CA LEU A 137 -21.27 -20.20 19.20
C LEU A 137 -22.12 -18.94 19.14
N ARG A 138 -22.17 -18.14 20.22
CA ARG A 138 -22.88 -16.84 20.22
C ARG A 138 -22.40 -15.91 19.10
N LYS A 139 -21.09 -15.85 18.86
CA LYS A 139 -20.50 -15.03 17.79
C LYS A 139 -20.80 -15.58 16.40
N VAL A 140 -20.81 -16.90 16.23
CA VAL A 140 -21.20 -17.56 14.97
C VAL A 140 -22.67 -17.30 14.67
N ASP A 141 -23.55 -17.46 15.65
CA ASP A 141 -25.00 -17.29 15.50
C ASP A 141 -25.41 -15.83 15.23
N THR A 142 -24.65 -14.88 15.78
CA THR A 142 -24.88 -13.43 15.54
C THR A 142 -24.29 -12.97 14.21
N SER A 143 -23.35 -13.71 13.64
CA SER A 143 -22.75 -13.34 12.35
C SER A 143 -23.78 -13.57 11.23
N PRO A 144 -24.03 -12.59 10.35
CA PRO A 144 -24.79 -12.88 9.14
C PRO A 144 -24.09 -14.04 8.43
N GLN A 145 -24.85 -15.09 8.13
CA GLN A 145 -24.38 -16.25 7.38
C GLN A 145 -23.61 -15.75 6.15
N PRO A 146 -22.55 -16.45 5.72
CA PRO A 146 -21.81 -16.03 4.53
C PRO A 146 -22.85 -15.81 3.43
N ILE A 147 -22.92 -14.58 2.92
CA ILE A 147 -23.66 -14.28 1.71
C ILE A 147 -23.02 -15.23 0.72
N GLN A 148 -23.70 -16.34 0.42
CA GLN A 148 -23.35 -17.16 -0.73
C GLN A 148 -23.33 -16.12 -1.84
N SER A 149 -22.14 -15.83 -2.36
CA SER A 149 -22.00 -14.93 -3.50
C SER A 149 -22.65 -15.67 -4.65
N SER A 150 -23.97 -15.60 -4.69
CA SER A 150 -24.77 -15.91 -5.84
C SER A 150 -24.39 -14.80 -6.80
N THR A 151 -23.28 -15.02 -7.50
CA THR A 151 -23.06 -14.43 -8.81
C THR A 151 -24.13 -15.02 -9.74
N VAL A 152 -25.40 -14.78 -9.44
CA VAL A 152 -26.42 -14.61 -10.46
C VAL A 152 -25.97 -13.35 -11.16
N ARG A 153 -25.10 -13.53 -12.15
CA ARG A 153 -24.83 -12.50 -13.15
C ARG A 153 -26.20 -12.07 -13.61
N LYS A 154 -26.58 -10.81 -13.35
CA LYS A 154 -27.78 -10.24 -13.99
C LYS A 154 -27.64 -10.58 -15.47
N PRO A 155 -28.62 -11.26 -16.10
CA PRO A 155 -28.55 -11.47 -17.54
C PRO A 155 -28.36 -10.08 -18.17
N MET A 156 -27.31 -9.93 -18.96
CA MET A 156 -27.08 -8.69 -19.70
C MET A 156 -28.36 -8.39 -20.48
N THR A 157 -28.97 -7.25 -20.20
CA THR A 157 -29.99 -6.72 -21.09
C THR A 157 -29.34 -6.57 -22.47
N PRO A 158 -29.89 -7.21 -23.52
CA PRO A 158 -29.30 -7.15 -24.85
C PRO A 158 -29.14 -5.69 -25.25
N GLY A 159 -28.02 -5.36 -25.92
CA GLY A 159 -27.76 -3.99 -26.31
C GLY A 159 -28.88 -3.46 -27.22
N LYS A 160 -29.13 -2.15 -27.25
CA LYS A 160 -30.16 -1.52 -28.12
C LYS A 160 -30.13 -2.03 -29.57
N LYS A 161 -28.95 -2.42 -30.07
CA LYS A 161 -28.77 -3.02 -31.41
C LYS A 161 -29.29 -4.47 -31.49
N GLU A 162 -29.03 -5.30 -30.49
CA GLU A 162 -29.51 -6.69 -30.46
C GLU A 162 -31.01 -6.76 -30.25
N GLN A 163 -31.56 -5.85 -29.44
CA GLN A 163 -33.00 -5.74 -29.20
C GLN A 163 -33.75 -5.34 -30.49
N ALA A 164 -33.22 -4.40 -31.27
CA ALA A 164 -33.78 -4.01 -32.56
C ALA A 164 -33.72 -5.14 -33.62
N ILE A 165 -32.66 -5.96 -33.60
CA ILE A 165 -32.55 -7.12 -34.51
C ILE A 165 -33.57 -8.21 -34.13
N ALA A 166 -33.76 -8.48 -32.84
CA ALA A 166 -34.74 -9.43 -32.36
C ALA A 166 -36.18 -8.98 -32.64
N GLU A 167 -36.48 -7.69 -32.46
CA GLU A 167 -37.78 -7.09 -32.80
C GLU A 167 -38.03 -7.08 -34.31
N ALA A 168 -37.02 -6.81 -35.15
CA ALA A 168 -37.16 -6.91 -36.60
C ALA A 168 -37.44 -8.34 -37.07
N ALA A 169 -36.83 -9.34 -36.41
CA ALA A 169 -37.03 -10.76 -36.73
C ALA A 169 -38.43 -11.28 -36.35
N THR A 170 -39.05 -10.68 -35.32
CA THR A 170 -40.38 -11.09 -34.83
C THR A 170 -41.51 -10.13 -35.23
N GLY A 171 -41.19 -8.96 -35.77
CA GLY A 171 -42.17 -7.92 -36.12
C GLY A 171 -43.17 -8.29 -37.22
N ALA A 172 -42.90 -9.36 -37.99
CA ALA A 172 -43.83 -9.90 -38.97
C ALA A 172 -44.84 -10.91 -38.38
N GLN A 173 -44.64 -11.38 -37.15
CA GLN A 173 -45.54 -12.35 -36.50
C GLN A 173 -46.75 -11.62 -35.89
N GLY A 174 -47.97 -12.06 -36.24
CA GLY A 174 -49.22 -11.53 -35.67
C GLY A 174 -49.72 -10.19 -36.25
N THR A 175 -49.07 -9.66 -37.29
CA THR A 175 -49.62 -8.51 -38.04
C THR A 175 -50.50 -9.00 -39.18
N SER A 176 -51.48 -8.18 -39.60
CA SER A 176 -52.37 -8.47 -40.74
C SER A 176 -51.64 -8.65 -42.08
N TRP A 177 -50.34 -8.36 -42.12
CA TRP A 177 -49.46 -8.56 -43.27
C TRP A 177 -48.89 -9.98 -43.34
N HIS A 178 -48.93 -10.74 -42.25
CA HIS A 178 -48.40 -12.11 -42.18
C HIS A 178 -49.10 -13.05 -43.18
N ASP A 179 -50.42 -12.93 -43.31
CA ASP A 179 -51.23 -13.77 -44.20
C ASP A 179 -51.12 -13.39 -45.69
N LEU A 180 -50.64 -12.18 -45.99
CA LEU A 180 -50.52 -11.66 -47.36
C LEU A 180 -49.27 -12.15 -48.11
N LEU A 181 -48.31 -12.76 -47.41
CA LEU A 181 -47.07 -13.28 -47.98
C LEU A 181 -47.09 -14.80 -48.21
N THR A 182 -48.21 -15.47 -47.94
CA THR A 182 -48.37 -16.87 -48.34
C THR A 182 -48.30 -16.94 -49.88
N PRO A 183 -47.29 -17.59 -50.48
CA PRO A 183 -47.18 -17.64 -51.93
C PRO A 183 -48.38 -18.46 -52.43
N ALA A 184 -49.31 -17.78 -53.08
CA ALA A 184 -50.45 -18.41 -53.74
C ALA A 184 -49.92 -19.59 -54.58
N GLU A 185 -50.39 -20.78 -54.26
CA GLU A 185 -50.12 -21.99 -55.03
C GLU A 185 -50.38 -21.68 -56.50
N ARG A 186 -49.34 -21.75 -57.33
CA ARG A 186 -49.50 -21.68 -58.79
C ARG A 186 -50.38 -22.87 -59.20
N PRO A 187 -51.56 -22.64 -59.80
CA PRO A 187 -52.35 -23.75 -60.30
C PRO A 187 -51.61 -24.40 -61.49
N ASN A 188 -51.68 -25.74 -61.52
CA ASN A 188 -50.94 -26.68 -62.38
C ASN A 188 -50.73 -26.27 -63.84
#